data_AF-A0A821LKI7-F1
#
_entry.id   AF-A0A821LKI7-F1
#
_cell.length_a   1.000
_cell.length_b   1.000
_cell.length_c   1.000
_cell.angle_alpha   90.00
_cell.angle_beta   90.00
_cell.angle_gamma   90.00
#
_symmetry.space_group_name_H-M   'P 1'
#
loop_
_entity.id
_entity.type
_entity.pdbx_description
1 polymer ?
#
loop_
_entity_poly.entity_id
_entity_poly.type
_entity_poly.pdbx_seq_one_letter_code
_entity_poly.pdbx_strand_id
1 'polypeptide(L)'
;MRFGPFGRRVKLVLTAKNIPYEEILVNLTDIPEWYLKKNPSGEVPILEWIDPTSNLIRSIPESMIICNYIDDFYPEHHVHSADPYVKAKQQILIDHFGNESFDKLYEALVVYEEALDSQFFGDSECPPLKENELRLYSMRFCPFVRRAKLVLAAKSIPYEEVLINLNDEPEWYKKKNPSEEVPLLEWIDSNSKETRSIPQSLIICNYLDELHPEHLLHPVDPYAKAKQQILTDDFGNVRTPFYQLFWGKDQKHIDELNQALAAYEEELHGTFFGGAKPVMVDYMIWPWFELLPALKNVGFVLNADGKLPKLAAWFQAMLADEAVAKTKVSDEIIQKYVNSIQEGHTNYDIE
;
A
#
# COMPACT_ATOMS: atom_id res chain seq x y z
N MET A 1 33.72 6.39 -0.32
CA MET A 1 32.67 5.47 -0.80
C MET A 1 31.84 5.03 0.40
N ARG A 2 30.61 5.54 0.54
CA ARG A 2 29.65 4.98 1.49
C ARG A 2 29.03 3.75 0.83
N PHE A 3 29.29 2.55 1.37
CA PHE A 3 28.53 1.37 0.99
C PHE A 3 27.12 1.52 1.58
N GLY A 4 26.19 2.01 0.77
CA GLY A 4 24.80 2.16 1.20
C GLY A 4 24.18 0.80 1.53
N PRO A 5 23.44 0.65 2.65
CA PRO A 5 22.84 -0.62 3.05
C PRO A 5 21.87 -1.18 1.99
N PHE A 6 21.20 -0.31 1.23
CA PHE A 6 20.22 -0.67 0.21
C PHE A 6 20.82 -1.42 -0.99
N GLY A 7 21.97 -0.96 -1.51
CA GLY A 7 22.68 -1.68 -2.57
C GLY A 7 23.21 -3.04 -2.10
N ARG A 8 23.62 -3.14 -0.83
CA ARG A 8 24.06 -4.41 -0.24
C ARG A 8 22.93 -5.44 -0.16
N ARG A 9 21.70 -5.01 0.14
CA ARG A 9 20.52 -5.87 0.16
C ARG A 9 20.31 -6.59 -1.17
N VAL A 10 20.33 -5.85 -2.28
CA VAL A 10 20.19 -6.40 -3.63
C VAL A 10 21.31 -7.40 -3.96
N LYS A 11 22.56 -7.05 -3.62
CA LYS A 11 23.70 -7.95 -3.85
C LYS A 11 23.57 -9.28 -3.11
N LEU A 12 23.02 -9.26 -1.89
CA LEU A 12 22.78 -10.49 -1.12
C LEU A 12 21.76 -11.40 -1.81
N VAL A 13 20.68 -10.84 -2.35
CA VAL A 13 19.67 -11.61 -3.09
C VAL A 13 20.24 -12.18 -4.39
N LEU A 14 20.96 -11.37 -5.18
CA LEU A 14 21.63 -11.83 -6.39
C LEU A 14 22.62 -12.98 -6.09
N THR A 15 23.43 -12.82 -5.03
CA THR A 15 24.40 -13.83 -4.61
C THR A 15 23.71 -15.10 -4.11
N ALA A 16 22.66 -15.00 -3.29
CA ALA A 16 21.92 -16.15 -2.78
C ALA A 16 21.30 -16.98 -3.92
N LYS A 17 20.92 -16.33 -5.01
CA LYS A 17 20.33 -16.96 -6.21
C LYS A 17 21.37 -17.30 -7.28
N ASN A 18 22.66 -17.12 -7.02
CA ASN A 18 23.77 -17.36 -7.95
C ASN A 18 23.63 -16.61 -9.29
N ILE A 19 23.07 -15.39 -9.28
CA ILE A 19 22.89 -14.57 -10.48
C ILE A 19 24.15 -13.73 -10.70
N PRO A 20 24.81 -13.83 -11.88
CA PRO A 20 25.95 -12.98 -12.18
C PRO A 20 25.51 -11.51 -12.37
N TYR A 21 26.32 -10.58 -11.87
CA TYR A 21 26.06 -9.15 -12.00
C TYR A 21 27.34 -8.34 -12.15
N GLU A 22 27.22 -7.17 -12.76
CA GLU A 22 28.26 -6.13 -12.76
C GLU A 22 27.87 -5.03 -11.76
N GLU A 23 28.80 -4.61 -10.91
CA GLU A 23 28.58 -3.51 -9.96
C GLU A 23 29.17 -2.21 -10.50
N ILE A 24 28.31 -1.22 -10.74
CA ILE A 24 28.71 0.13 -11.09
C ILE A 24 28.53 1.02 -9.85
N LEU A 25 29.64 1.53 -9.32
CA LEU A 25 29.62 2.39 -8.14
C LEU A 25 29.31 3.85 -8.52
N VAL A 26 28.34 4.44 -7.83
CA VAL A 26 27.92 5.84 -8.02
C VAL A 26 28.40 6.68 -6.83
N ASN A 27 28.98 7.85 -7.11
CA ASN A 27 29.38 8.78 -6.07
C ASN A 27 28.17 9.59 -5.57
N LEU A 28 27.62 9.24 -4.40
CA LEU A 28 26.42 9.89 -3.87
C LEU A 28 26.63 11.35 -3.42
N THR A 29 27.87 11.81 -3.23
CA THR A 29 28.13 13.23 -2.92
C THR A 29 28.27 14.10 -4.18
N ASP A 30 28.42 13.47 -5.34
CA ASP A 30 28.60 14.11 -6.64
C ASP A 30 28.00 13.17 -7.69
N ILE A 31 26.66 13.13 -7.71
CA ILE A 31 25.91 12.17 -8.52
C ILE A 31 26.08 12.56 -9.99
N PRO A 32 26.67 11.70 -10.82
CA PRO A 32 27.00 12.05 -12.19
C PRO A 32 25.73 12.18 -13.06
N GLU A 33 25.74 13.10 -14.02
CA GLU A 33 24.59 13.37 -14.90
C GLU A 33 24.07 12.13 -15.64
N TRP A 34 24.96 11.21 -16.02
CA TRP A 34 24.56 9.97 -16.70
C TRP A 34 23.67 9.10 -15.80
N TYR A 35 23.85 9.15 -14.49
CA TYR A 35 23.05 8.40 -13.53
C TYR A 35 21.72 9.09 -13.28
N LEU A 36 21.72 10.42 -13.12
CA LEU A 36 20.48 11.21 -12.99
C LEU A 36 19.56 11.09 -14.21
N LYS A 37 20.13 10.89 -15.41
CA LYS A 37 19.33 10.57 -16.61
C LYS A 37 18.63 9.21 -16.53
N LYS A 38 19.14 8.26 -15.73
CA LYS A 38 18.55 6.93 -15.52
C LYS A 38 17.60 6.91 -14.32
N ASN A 39 17.98 7.58 -13.24
CA ASN A 39 17.14 7.79 -12.05
C ASN A 39 17.23 9.25 -11.61
N PRO A 40 16.24 10.08 -11.97
CA PRO A 40 16.19 11.47 -11.56
C PRO A 40 16.16 11.67 -10.03
N SER A 41 15.74 10.67 -9.23
CA SER A 41 15.80 10.77 -7.76
C SER A 41 17.24 10.77 -7.23
N GLY A 42 18.20 10.28 -8.02
CA GLY A 42 19.60 10.16 -7.61
C GLY A 42 19.86 9.06 -6.58
N GLU A 43 18.85 8.27 -6.22
CA GLU A 43 18.96 7.21 -5.23
C GLU A 43 19.55 5.93 -5.81
N VAL A 44 20.17 5.12 -4.95
CA VAL A 44 20.74 3.81 -5.26
C VAL A 44 20.08 2.73 -4.38
N PRO A 45 19.91 1.49 -4.86
CA PRO A 45 20.39 0.97 -6.14
C PRO A 45 19.37 1.07 -7.29
N ILE A 46 19.86 0.92 -8.52
CA ILE A 46 19.07 0.57 -9.71
C ILE A 46 19.57 -0.79 -10.20
N LEU A 47 18.65 -1.69 -10.54
CA LEU A 47 18.96 -2.88 -11.35
C LEU A 47 18.68 -2.56 -12.81
N GLU A 48 19.64 -2.82 -13.70
CA GLU A 48 19.50 -2.68 -15.15
C GLU A 48 19.91 -3.97 -15.85
N TRP A 49 19.16 -4.37 -16.88
CA TRP A 49 19.48 -5.54 -17.72
C TRP A 49 18.89 -5.38 -19.12
N ILE A 50 19.34 -6.21 -20.05
CA ILE A 50 18.73 -6.35 -21.37
C ILE A 50 17.69 -7.45 -21.27
N ASP A 51 16.42 -7.12 -21.50
CA ASP A 51 15.32 -8.08 -21.54
C ASP A 51 15.56 -9.06 -22.70
N PRO A 52 15.70 -10.38 -22.44
CA PRO A 52 16.03 -11.34 -23.47
C PRO A 52 14.90 -11.53 -24.49
N THR A 53 13.67 -11.15 -24.15
CA THR A 53 12.49 -11.30 -25.02
C THR A 53 12.32 -10.08 -25.93
N SER A 54 12.45 -8.88 -25.38
CA SER A 54 12.24 -7.64 -26.14
C SER A 54 13.54 -7.01 -26.70
N ASN A 55 14.71 -7.43 -26.20
CA ASN A 55 16.00 -6.82 -26.46
C ASN A 55 16.08 -5.33 -26.08
N LEU A 56 15.20 -4.89 -25.19
CA LEU A 56 15.19 -3.54 -24.63
C LEU A 56 15.95 -3.50 -23.31
N ILE A 57 16.59 -2.37 -23.02
CA ILE A 57 17.14 -2.11 -21.69
C ILE A 57 15.97 -1.85 -20.74
N ARG A 58 15.93 -2.62 -19.65
CA ARG A 58 14.98 -2.46 -18.55
C ARG A 58 15.73 -1.96 -17.33
N SER A 59 15.05 -1.16 -16.51
CA SER A 59 15.56 -0.73 -15.22
C SER A 59 14.47 -0.77 -14.15
N ILE A 60 14.88 -1.04 -12.91
CA ILE A 60 14.04 -1.01 -11.71
C ILE A 60 14.84 -0.30 -10.60
N PRO A 61 14.36 0.83 -10.06
CA PRO A 61 14.86 1.44 -8.82
C PRO A 61 14.26 0.74 -7.58
N GLU A 62 14.59 1.23 -6.38
CA GLU A 62 14.12 0.73 -5.09
C GLU A 62 14.60 -0.66 -4.68
N SER A 63 15.41 -0.71 -3.61
CA SER A 63 16.07 -1.96 -3.20
C SER A 63 15.10 -3.10 -2.89
N MET A 64 13.93 -2.82 -2.30
CA MET A 64 12.94 -3.86 -2.00
C MET A 64 12.21 -4.35 -3.24
N ILE A 65 11.80 -3.43 -4.12
CA ILE A 65 11.16 -3.79 -5.39
C ILE A 65 12.13 -4.58 -6.26
N ILE A 66 13.40 -4.19 -6.32
CA ILE A 66 14.46 -4.96 -6.99
C ILE A 66 14.57 -6.37 -6.40
N CYS A 67 14.63 -6.51 -5.08
CA CYS A 67 14.74 -7.82 -4.44
C CYS A 67 13.54 -8.72 -4.77
N ASN A 68 12.31 -8.18 -4.70
CA ASN A 68 11.09 -8.90 -5.04
C ASN A 68 11.04 -9.27 -6.53
N TYR A 69 11.43 -8.35 -7.41
CA TYR A 69 11.54 -8.61 -8.85
C TYR A 69 12.50 -9.75 -9.16
N ILE A 70 13.71 -9.72 -8.59
CA ILE A 70 14.69 -10.79 -8.76
C ILE A 70 14.12 -12.12 -8.26
N ASP A 71 13.40 -12.10 -7.13
CA ASP A 71 12.83 -13.30 -6.57
C ASP A 71 11.73 -13.91 -7.44
N ASP A 72 10.85 -13.08 -7.98
CA ASP A 72 9.76 -13.47 -8.88
C ASP A 72 10.29 -13.89 -10.26
N PHE A 73 11.35 -13.24 -10.78
CA PHE A 73 11.90 -13.50 -12.11
C PHE A 73 12.75 -14.77 -12.17
N TYR A 74 13.39 -15.18 -11.06
CA TYR A 74 14.18 -16.40 -10.95
C TYR A 74 13.55 -17.35 -9.90
N PRO A 75 12.45 -18.05 -10.24
CA PRO A 75 11.62 -18.75 -9.26
C PRO A 75 12.21 -20.07 -8.76
N GLU A 76 13.38 -20.52 -9.25
CA GLU A 76 13.93 -21.82 -8.86
C GLU A 76 14.29 -21.90 -7.37
N HIS A 77 14.64 -20.76 -6.77
CA HIS A 77 15.05 -20.66 -5.37
C HIS A 77 14.51 -19.36 -4.75
N HIS A 78 13.32 -19.39 -4.17
CA HIS A 78 12.74 -18.20 -3.54
C HIS A 78 13.51 -17.76 -2.29
N VAL A 79 13.73 -16.45 -2.14
CA VAL A 79 14.27 -15.85 -0.91
C VAL A 79 13.17 -15.55 0.11
N HIS A 80 11.94 -15.35 -0.37
CA HIS A 80 10.75 -15.28 0.47
C HIS A 80 10.13 -16.66 0.69
N SER A 81 9.36 -16.80 1.76
CA SER A 81 8.58 -18.02 1.98
C SER A 81 7.51 -18.20 0.91
N ALA A 82 7.24 -19.46 0.52
CA ALA A 82 6.11 -19.81 -0.34
C ALA A 82 4.77 -19.78 0.42
N ASP A 83 4.79 -19.85 1.75
CA ASP A 83 3.60 -19.63 2.59
C ASP A 83 3.29 -18.12 2.64
N PRO A 84 2.11 -17.68 2.15
CA PRO A 84 1.75 -16.26 2.06
C PRO A 84 1.74 -15.55 3.43
N TYR A 85 1.36 -16.26 4.50
CA TYR A 85 1.34 -15.67 5.83
C TYR A 85 2.77 -15.47 6.35
N VAL A 86 3.65 -16.46 6.20
CA VAL A 86 5.06 -16.31 6.58
C VAL A 86 5.73 -15.21 5.76
N LYS A 87 5.40 -15.09 4.47
CA LYS A 87 5.89 -14.01 3.61
C LYS A 87 5.40 -12.63 4.07
N ALA A 88 4.12 -12.50 4.44
CA ALA A 88 3.59 -11.28 5.03
C ALA A 88 4.34 -10.90 6.32
N LYS A 89 4.62 -11.87 7.21
CA LYS A 89 5.45 -11.64 8.41
C LYS A 89 6.87 -11.18 8.07
N GLN A 90 7.49 -11.75 7.04
CA GLN A 90 8.80 -11.30 6.55
C GLN A 90 8.76 -9.86 6.06
N GLN A 91 7.70 -9.46 5.35
CA GLN A 91 7.53 -8.09 4.86
C GLN A 91 7.30 -7.09 6.00
N ILE A 92 6.46 -7.42 6.99
CA ILE A 92 6.23 -6.59 8.18
C ILE A 92 7.55 -6.32 8.89
N LEU A 93 8.37 -7.36 9.07
CA LEU A 93 9.68 -7.25 9.68
C LEU A 93 10.59 -6.27 8.91
N ILE A 94 10.64 -6.42 7.59
CA ILE A 94 11.46 -5.58 6.72
C ILE A 94 11.01 -4.12 6.74
N ASP A 95 9.71 -3.86 6.67
CA ASP A 95 9.13 -2.51 6.68
C ASP A 95 9.41 -1.81 8.01
N HIS A 96 9.29 -2.53 9.14
CA HIS A 96 9.59 -1.99 10.45
C HIS A 96 11.08 -1.61 10.58
N PHE A 97 11.99 -2.45 10.08
CA PHE A 97 13.42 -2.13 10.01
C PHE A 97 13.73 -0.88 9.18
N GLY A 98 12.91 -0.59 8.17
CA GLY A 98 13.07 0.59 7.30
C GLY A 98 12.63 1.90 7.96
N ASN A 99 11.64 1.83 8.86
CA ASN A 99 10.89 3.00 9.32
C ASN A 99 11.10 3.34 10.82
N GLU A 100 11.55 2.39 11.67
CA GLU A 100 11.63 2.61 13.12
C GLU A 100 12.90 2.03 13.79
N SER A 101 13.19 2.47 15.02
CA SER A 101 14.25 1.91 15.87
C SER A 101 13.90 0.49 16.34
N PHE A 102 14.92 -0.36 16.47
CA PHE A 102 14.85 -1.80 16.83
C PHE A 102 13.97 -2.13 18.06
N ASP A 103 13.71 -1.19 18.96
CA ASP A 103 12.94 -1.42 20.19
C ASP A 103 11.44 -1.66 19.93
N LYS A 104 10.81 -0.94 18.97
CA LYS A 104 9.40 -1.19 18.59
C LYS A 104 9.24 -2.49 17.78
N LEU A 105 10.32 -2.97 17.19
CA LEU A 105 10.38 -4.18 16.36
C LEU A 105 10.24 -5.44 17.23
N TYR A 106 10.83 -5.40 18.43
CA TYR A 106 10.69 -6.44 19.43
C TYR A 106 9.29 -6.44 20.05
N GLU A 107 8.74 -5.27 20.36
CA GLU A 107 7.37 -5.15 20.87
C GLU A 107 6.33 -5.64 19.87
N ALA A 108 6.45 -5.26 18.59
CA ALA A 108 5.55 -5.76 17.54
C ALA A 108 5.59 -7.31 17.47
N LEU A 109 6.76 -7.92 17.29
CA LEU A 109 6.88 -9.37 17.11
C LEU A 109 6.45 -10.19 18.34
N VAL A 110 6.83 -9.74 19.55
CA VAL A 110 6.52 -10.47 20.80
C VAL A 110 5.05 -10.28 21.20
N VAL A 111 4.49 -9.09 21.01
CA VAL A 111 3.08 -8.83 21.37
C VAL A 111 2.10 -9.47 20.37
N TYR A 112 2.44 -9.58 19.08
CA TYR A 112 1.59 -10.31 18.13
C TYR A 112 1.47 -11.80 18.44
N GLU A 113 2.43 -12.40 19.15
CA GLU A 113 2.38 -13.80 19.59
C GLU A 113 1.82 -13.96 21.02
N GLU A 114 2.04 -13.00 21.93
CA GLU A 114 1.67 -13.10 23.35
C GLU A 114 0.32 -12.44 23.74
N ALA A 115 -0.21 -11.48 22.95
CA ALA A 115 -1.45 -10.75 23.30
C ALA A 115 -2.75 -11.57 23.17
N LEU A 116 -2.66 -12.81 22.70
CA LEU A 116 -3.82 -13.62 22.30
C LEU A 116 -4.57 -14.28 23.46
N ASP A 117 -4.06 -14.20 24.69
CA ASP A 117 -4.53 -15.01 25.83
C ASP A 117 -5.06 -14.24 27.05
N SER A 118 -5.42 -12.95 26.91
CA SER A 118 -5.84 -12.15 28.08
C SER A 118 -7.29 -11.63 28.02
N GLN A 119 -8.03 -11.85 29.11
CA GLN A 119 -9.37 -11.31 29.35
C GLN A 119 -9.40 -9.79 29.22
N PHE A 120 -10.35 -9.30 28.44
CA PHE A 120 -10.53 -7.89 28.10
C PHE A 120 -11.11 -7.10 29.28
N PHE A 121 -10.59 -5.88 29.51
CA PHE A 121 -11.16 -4.89 30.43
C PHE A 121 -11.29 -3.55 29.70
N GLY A 122 -12.52 -3.07 29.56
CA GLY A 122 -12.96 -1.84 28.89
C GLY A 122 -14.48 -1.90 28.70
N ASP A 123 -15.17 -0.77 28.58
CA ASP A 123 -16.64 -0.70 28.59
C ASP A 123 -17.33 -1.40 27.39
N SER A 124 -16.57 -1.86 26.39
CA SER A 124 -17.03 -2.78 25.33
C SER A 124 -16.16 -4.05 25.24
N GLU A 125 -16.80 -5.20 25.06
CA GLU A 125 -16.10 -6.48 24.84
C GLU A 125 -15.66 -6.62 23.39
N CYS A 126 -14.44 -7.14 23.16
CA CYS A 126 -14.01 -7.53 21.81
C CYS A 126 -14.92 -8.65 21.30
N PRO A 127 -15.56 -8.52 20.11
CA PRO A 127 -16.39 -9.58 19.54
C PRO A 127 -15.59 -10.90 19.43
N PRO A 128 -16.22 -12.07 19.67
CA PRO A 128 -15.52 -13.35 19.57
C PRO A 128 -15.12 -13.60 18.12
N LEU A 129 -13.85 -13.98 17.88
CA LEU A 129 -13.36 -14.34 16.55
C LEU A 129 -13.85 -15.75 16.19
N LYS A 130 -14.23 -15.97 14.94
CA LYS A 130 -14.69 -17.28 14.47
C LYS A 130 -13.61 -17.96 13.65
N GLU A 131 -13.63 -19.29 13.67
CA GLU A 131 -12.66 -20.09 12.92
C GLU A 131 -12.85 -19.93 11.40
N ASN A 132 -11.75 -19.67 10.68
CA ASN A 132 -11.72 -19.45 9.23
C ASN A 132 -12.53 -18.26 8.69
N GLU A 133 -13.06 -17.37 9.55
CA GLU A 133 -13.59 -16.08 9.10
C GLU A 133 -12.53 -15.01 9.28
N LEU A 134 -12.19 -14.31 8.18
CA LEU A 134 -11.35 -13.12 8.25
C LEU A 134 -12.11 -12.01 8.96
N ARG A 135 -11.43 -11.32 9.87
CA ARG A 135 -11.90 -10.08 10.50
C ARG A 135 -11.02 -8.92 10.09
N LEU A 136 -11.64 -7.85 9.62
CA LEU A 136 -10.97 -6.58 9.32
C LEU A 136 -11.33 -5.56 10.40
N TYR A 137 -10.35 -5.18 11.20
CA TYR A 137 -10.45 -4.00 12.06
C TYR A 137 -10.27 -2.74 11.21
N SER A 138 -11.25 -1.87 11.29
CA SER A 138 -11.54 -0.85 10.29
C SER A 138 -11.83 0.50 10.94
N MET A 139 -11.62 1.58 10.20
CA MET A 139 -12.24 2.88 10.47
C MET A 139 -12.87 3.33 9.16
N ARG A 140 -14.16 3.69 9.20
CA ARG A 140 -15.03 3.84 8.00
C ARG A 140 -14.46 4.76 6.92
N PHE A 141 -13.74 5.81 7.34
CA PHE A 141 -13.20 6.86 6.48
C PHE A 141 -11.70 6.69 6.18
N CYS A 142 -11.07 5.63 6.69
CA CYS A 142 -9.63 5.43 6.52
C CYS A 142 -9.31 4.98 5.09
N PRO A 143 -8.53 5.76 4.31
CA PRO A 143 -8.13 5.36 2.96
C PRO A 143 -7.20 4.14 2.95
N PHE A 144 -6.51 3.84 4.03
CA PHE A 144 -5.67 2.63 4.13
C PHE A 144 -6.51 1.36 4.33
N VAL A 145 -7.55 1.43 5.17
CA VAL A 145 -8.54 0.35 5.31
C VAL A 145 -9.28 0.13 3.99
N ARG A 146 -9.58 1.23 3.29
CA ARG A 146 -10.23 1.21 1.98
C ARG A 146 -9.50 0.31 0.98
N ARG A 147 -8.16 0.32 0.97
CA ARG A 147 -7.34 -0.59 0.13
C ARG A 147 -7.71 -2.05 0.37
N ALA A 148 -7.71 -2.48 1.63
CA ALA A 148 -8.04 -3.86 2.00
C ALA A 148 -9.49 -4.21 1.62
N LYS A 149 -10.45 -3.31 1.88
CA LYS A 149 -11.86 -3.53 1.50
C LYS A 149 -12.04 -3.68 -0.01
N LEU A 150 -11.33 -2.90 -0.82
CA LEU A 150 -11.37 -3.02 -2.28
C LEU A 150 -10.85 -4.38 -2.75
N VAL A 151 -9.72 -4.84 -2.20
CA VAL A 151 -9.16 -6.16 -2.54
C VAL A 151 -10.08 -7.30 -2.10
N LEU A 152 -10.61 -7.24 -0.87
CA LEU A 152 -11.60 -8.21 -0.38
C LEU A 152 -12.83 -8.26 -1.30
N ALA A 153 -13.35 -7.11 -1.72
CA ALA A 153 -14.51 -7.03 -2.61
C ALA A 153 -14.19 -7.51 -4.04
N ALA A 154 -13.06 -7.12 -4.61
CA ALA A 154 -12.62 -7.52 -5.96
C ALA A 154 -12.40 -9.04 -6.05
N LYS A 155 -11.88 -9.65 -4.97
CA LYS A 155 -11.65 -11.09 -4.87
C LYS A 155 -12.82 -11.87 -4.28
N SER A 156 -13.93 -11.18 -3.94
CA SER A 156 -15.12 -11.78 -3.32
C SER A 156 -14.82 -12.61 -2.06
N ILE A 157 -13.88 -12.14 -1.25
CA ILE A 157 -13.48 -12.79 -0.01
C ILE A 157 -14.42 -12.32 1.13
N PRO A 158 -15.14 -13.24 1.79
CA PRO A 158 -16.00 -12.89 2.91
C PRO A 158 -15.17 -12.49 4.12
N TYR A 159 -15.64 -11.49 4.86
CA TYR A 159 -15.01 -11.03 6.09
C TYR A 159 -16.03 -10.39 7.02
N GLU A 160 -15.71 -10.35 8.30
CA GLU A 160 -16.38 -9.54 9.31
C GLU A 160 -15.66 -8.19 9.46
N GLU A 161 -16.39 -7.10 9.55
CA GLU A 161 -15.83 -5.77 9.82
C GLU A 161 -16.08 -5.36 11.27
N VAL A 162 -15.03 -4.95 11.97
CA VAL A 162 -15.12 -4.34 13.31
C VAL A 162 -14.63 -2.90 13.21
N LEU A 163 -15.51 -1.94 13.50
CA LEU A 163 -15.16 -0.52 13.47
C LEU A 163 -14.46 -0.11 14.77
N ILE A 164 -13.33 0.57 14.64
CA ILE A 164 -12.54 1.17 15.71
C ILE A 164 -12.64 2.70 15.60
N ASN A 165 -13.02 3.33 16.71
CA ASN A 165 -12.97 4.78 16.84
C ASN A 165 -11.55 5.20 17.21
N LEU A 166 -10.78 5.75 16.26
CA LEU A 166 -9.38 6.13 16.49
C LEU A 166 -9.22 7.36 17.42
N ASN A 167 -10.30 8.03 17.82
CA ASN A 167 -10.23 9.07 18.85
C ASN A 167 -10.38 8.51 20.27
N ASP A 168 -10.94 7.31 20.40
CA ASP A 168 -11.27 6.65 21.67
C ASP A 168 -11.12 5.14 21.49
N GLU A 169 -9.89 4.72 21.24
CA GLU A 169 -9.61 3.32 20.94
C GLU A 169 -9.81 2.47 22.18
N PRO A 170 -10.54 1.34 22.07
CA PRO A 170 -10.77 0.48 23.20
C PRO A 170 -9.47 -0.20 23.64
N GLU A 171 -9.26 -0.34 24.95
CA GLU A 171 -8.04 -0.92 25.53
C GLU A 171 -7.73 -2.33 25.01
N TRP A 172 -8.75 -3.10 24.64
CA TRP A 172 -8.55 -4.42 24.03
C TRP A 172 -7.91 -4.34 22.65
N TYR A 173 -8.16 -3.27 21.88
CA TYR A 173 -7.58 -3.09 20.55
C TYR A 173 -6.12 -2.68 20.65
N LYS A 174 -5.78 -1.75 21.56
CA LYS A 174 -4.39 -1.34 21.81
C LYS A 174 -3.48 -2.50 22.20
N LYS A 175 -3.99 -3.42 23.04
CA LYS A 175 -3.26 -4.64 23.41
C LYS A 175 -3.07 -5.60 22.24
N LYS A 176 -4.07 -5.69 21.36
CA LYS A 176 -4.06 -6.57 20.17
C LYS A 176 -3.16 -6.00 19.06
N ASN A 177 -3.13 -4.68 18.93
CA ASN A 177 -2.38 -3.95 17.92
C ASN A 177 -1.61 -2.80 18.58
N PRO A 178 -0.38 -3.03 19.04
CA PRO A 178 0.45 -2.00 19.68
C PRO A 178 0.75 -0.80 18.79
N SER A 179 0.59 -0.94 17.47
CA SER A 179 0.72 0.18 16.55
C SER A 179 -0.47 1.14 16.62
N GLU A 180 -1.60 0.75 17.24
CA GLU A 180 -2.81 1.59 17.38
C GLU A 180 -3.31 2.12 16.01
N GLU A 181 -3.10 1.33 14.96
CA GLU A 181 -3.35 1.72 13.56
C GLU A 181 -4.27 0.73 12.84
N VAL A 182 -5.22 1.24 12.05
CA VAL A 182 -6.04 0.43 11.14
C VAL A 182 -5.54 0.56 9.69
N PRO A 183 -5.65 -0.48 8.84
CA PRO A 183 -6.29 -1.78 9.08
C PRO A 183 -5.44 -2.80 9.84
N LEU A 184 -6.12 -3.73 10.53
CA LEU A 184 -5.58 -5.01 10.99
C LEU A 184 -6.48 -6.15 10.46
N LEU A 185 -5.90 -7.11 9.76
CA LEU A 185 -6.58 -8.36 9.37
C LEU A 185 -6.29 -9.43 10.43
N GLU A 186 -7.31 -10.15 10.91
CA GLU A 186 -7.16 -11.20 11.93
C GLU A 186 -8.04 -12.41 11.61
N TRP A 187 -7.58 -13.63 11.91
CA TRP A 187 -8.38 -14.86 11.83
C TRP A 187 -7.79 -15.97 12.70
N ILE A 188 -8.58 -17.02 12.97
CA ILE A 188 -8.06 -18.25 13.58
C ILE A 188 -7.71 -19.23 12.45
N ASP A 189 -6.44 -19.67 12.41
CA ASP A 189 -5.98 -20.67 11.45
C ASP A 189 -6.57 -22.04 11.79
N SER A 190 -7.26 -22.68 10.83
CA SER A 190 -7.89 -23.98 11.09
C SER A 190 -6.91 -25.10 11.38
N ASN A 191 -5.68 -25.01 10.85
CA ASN A 191 -4.69 -26.07 11.00
C ASN A 191 -3.98 -25.96 12.35
N SER A 192 -3.43 -24.79 12.69
CA SER A 192 -2.70 -24.60 13.95
C SER A 192 -3.61 -24.25 15.13
N LYS A 193 -4.85 -23.80 14.88
CA LYS A 193 -5.77 -23.23 15.88
C LYS A 193 -5.25 -21.95 16.55
N GLU A 194 -4.19 -21.37 15.99
CA GLU A 194 -3.62 -20.11 16.46
C GLU A 194 -4.33 -18.95 15.79
N THR A 195 -4.49 -17.86 16.54
CA THR A 195 -4.89 -16.58 15.96
C THR A 195 -3.72 -15.99 15.18
N ARG A 196 -3.99 -15.60 13.94
CA ARG A 196 -3.05 -14.92 13.05
C ARG A 196 -3.53 -13.51 12.79
N SER A 197 -2.59 -12.60 12.62
CA SER A 197 -2.90 -11.23 12.26
C SER A 197 -1.89 -10.63 11.29
N ILE A 198 -2.33 -9.68 10.47
CA ILE A 198 -1.51 -8.95 9.51
C ILE A 198 -1.89 -7.46 9.60
N PRO A 199 -0.99 -6.60 10.12
CA PRO A 199 -1.12 -5.14 9.99
C PRO A 199 -0.67 -4.66 8.61
N GLN A 200 -0.77 -3.36 8.37
CA GLN A 200 -0.33 -2.65 7.16
C GLN A 200 -1.14 -2.96 5.90
N SER A 201 -1.84 -1.93 5.41
CA SER A 201 -2.76 -2.04 4.26
C SER A 201 -2.15 -2.69 3.01
N LEU A 202 -0.91 -2.36 2.63
CA LEU A 202 -0.27 -2.93 1.44
C LEU A 202 0.07 -4.41 1.62
N ILE A 203 0.56 -4.80 2.81
CA ILE A 203 0.89 -6.19 3.13
C ILE A 203 -0.39 -7.03 3.19
N ILE A 204 -1.45 -6.52 3.83
CA ILE A 204 -2.78 -7.14 3.82
C ILE A 204 -3.25 -7.37 2.37
N CYS A 205 -3.16 -6.36 1.51
CA CYS A 205 -3.61 -6.47 0.12
C CYS A 205 -2.81 -7.50 -0.67
N ASN A 206 -1.48 -7.55 -0.49
CA ASN A 206 -0.62 -8.55 -1.13
C ASN A 206 -0.94 -9.97 -0.62
N TYR A 207 -1.11 -10.14 0.69
CA TYR A 207 -1.48 -11.42 1.30
C TYR A 207 -2.81 -11.93 0.73
N LEU A 208 -3.84 -11.07 0.71
CA LEU A 208 -5.16 -11.41 0.16
C LEU A 208 -5.08 -11.77 -1.33
N ASP A 209 -4.21 -11.12 -2.10
CA ASP A 209 -4.02 -11.43 -3.52
C ASP A 209 -3.41 -12.82 -3.71
N GLU A 210 -2.40 -13.15 -2.90
CA GLU A 210 -1.68 -14.43 -2.92
C GLU A 210 -2.51 -15.63 -2.41
N LEU A 211 -3.56 -15.41 -1.61
CA LEU A 211 -4.49 -16.47 -1.20
C LEU A 211 -5.25 -17.10 -2.38
N HIS A 212 -5.42 -16.36 -3.48
CA HIS A 212 -6.18 -16.78 -4.66
C HIS A 212 -5.34 -16.55 -5.93
N PRO A 213 -4.32 -17.39 -6.18
CA PRO A 213 -3.39 -17.24 -7.30
C PRO A 213 -4.06 -17.41 -8.67
N GLU A 214 -5.27 -17.97 -8.73
CA GLU A 214 -6.07 -18.10 -9.95
C GLU A 214 -6.60 -16.76 -10.48
N HIS A 215 -6.69 -15.74 -9.62
CA HIS A 215 -7.29 -14.44 -9.93
C HIS A 215 -6.45 -13.30 -9.34
N LEU A 216 -5.18 -13.21 -9.76
CA LEU A 216 -4.25 -12.18 -9.31
C LEU A 216 -4.67 -10.79 -9.78
N LEU A 217 -4.60 -9.82 -8.86
CA LEU A 217 -4.70 -8.40 -9.12
C LEU A 217 -3.35 -7.83 -9.53
N HIS A 218 -2.25 -8.38 -9.03
CA HIS A 218 -0.92 -8.07 -9.55
C HIS A 218 -0.70 -8.71 -10.92
N PRO A 219 0.08 -8.06 -11.81
CA PRO A 219 0.54 -8.68 -13.05
C PRO A 219 1.35 -9.95 -12.77
N VAL A 220 1.16 -10.97 -13.63
CA VAL A 220 1.99 -12.18 -13.63
C VAL A 220 3.42 -11.89 -14.10
N ASP A 221 3.58 -10.94 -15.03
CA ASP A 221 4.90 -10.49 -15.49
C ASP A 221 5.62 -9.75 -14.35
N PRO A 222 6.78 -10.23 -13.88
CA PRO A 222 7.48 -9.63 -12.73
C PRO A 222 7.87 -8.18 -12.96
N TYR A 223 8.21 -7.80 -14.20
CA TYR A 223 8.60 -6.42 -14.50
C TYR A 223 7.40 -5.48 -14.44
N ALA A 224 6.26 -5.86 -15.02
CA ALA A 224 5.02 -5.11 -14.92
C ALA A 224 4.56 -4.97 -13.45
N LYS A 225 4.69 -6.03 -12.65
CA LYS A 225 4.41 -6.00 -11.21
C LYS A 225 5.32 -5.01 -10.48
N ALA A 226 6.63 -5.04 -10.74
CA ALA A 226 7.59 -4.10 -10.15
C ALA A 226 7.25 -2.64 -10.52
N LYS A 227 6.87 -2.36 -11.77
CA LYS A 227 6.42 -1.02 -12.16
C LYS A 227 5.17 -0.56 -11.40
N GLN A 228 4.19 -1.43 -11.20
CA GLN A 228 3.00 -1.11 -10.42
C GLN A 228 3.30 -0.88 -8.93
N GLN A 229 4.29 -1.59 -8.39
CA GLN A 229 4.77 -1.37 -7.02
C GLN A 229 5.45 0.00 -6.89
N ILE A 230 6.30 0.39 -7.84
CA ILE A 230 6.92 1.73 -7.88
C ILE A 230 5.82 2.80 -7.88
N LEU A 231 4.82 2.68 -8.76
CA LEU A 231 3.69 3.61 -8.78
C LEU A 231 2.90 3.64 -7.46
N THR A 232 2.84 2.54 -6.73
CA THR A 232 2.16 2.50 -5.43
C THR A 232 2.98 3.20 -4.34
N ASP A 233 4.30 2.98 -4.34
CA ASP A 233 5.23 3.54 -3.37
C ASP A 233 5.42 5.06 -3.59
N ASP A 234 5.56 5.49 -4.85
CA ASP A 234 5.67 6.89 -5.26
C ASP A 234 4.39 7.69 -5.00
N PHE A 235 3.25 7.02 -4.72
CA PHE A 235 1.98 7.69 -4.47
C PHE A 235 2.02 8.58 -3.22
N GLY A 236 3.04 8.41 -2.35
CA GLY A 236 3.37 9.37 -1.30
C GLY A 236 3.47 10.82 -1.79
N ASN A 237 3.93 11.03 -3.03
CA ASN A 237 4.04 12.35 -3.67
C ASN A 237 2.67 12.99 -3.97
N VAL A 238 1.63 12.18 -4.18
CA VAL A 238 0.25 12.65 -4.33
C VAL A 238 -0.41 12.80 -2.97
N ARG A 239 -0.24 11.80 -2.07
CA ARG A 239 -0.87 11.80 -0.74
C ARG A 239 -0.45 12.98 0.11
N THR A 240 0.82 13.38 0.07
CA THR A 240 1.34 14.46 0.92
C THR A 240 0.64 15.80 0.65
N PRO A 241 0.65 16.34 -0.58
CA PRO A 241 -0.09 17.56 -0.89
C PRO A 241 -1.61 17.35 -0.78
N PHE A 242 -2.13 16.15 -1.05
CA PHE A 242 -3.53 15.84 -0.78
C PHE A 242 -3.90 16.08 0.69
N TYR A 243 -3.15 15.53 1.66
CA TYR A 243 -3.46 15.71 3.08
C TYR A 243 -3.25 17.15 3.54
N GLN A 244 -2.25 17.84 2.99
CA GLN A 244 -2.05 19.28 3.24
C GLN A 244 -3.24 20.12 2.76
N LEU A 245 -3.93 19.73 1.69
CA LEU A 245 -5.17 20.39 1.23
C LEU A 245 -6.41 19.90 1.97
N PHE A 246 -6.47 18.61 2.33
CA PHE A 246 -7.63 18.00 2.94
C PHE A 246 -7.81 18.45 4.40
N TRP A 247 -6.70 18.61 5.12
CA TRP A 247 -6.69 19.13 6.49
C TRP A 247 -6.30 20.60 6.58
N GLY A 248 -5.53 21.10 5.61
CA GLY A 248 -5.26 22.53 5.49
C GLY A 248 -6.49 23.27 4.96
N LYS A 249 -6.66 24.51 5.38
CA LYS A 249 -7.80 25.36 4.99
C LYS A 249 -7.42 26.33 3.87
N ASP A 250 -6.42 25.99 3.07
CA ASP A 250 -5.87 26.86 2.02
C ASP A 250 -5.55 26.10 0.72
N GLN A 251 -5.14 26.85 -0.30
CA GLN A 251 -4.95 26.37 -1.67
C GLN A 251 -3.48 26.13 -2.03
N LYS A 252 -2.56 26.27 -1.07
CA LYS A 252 -1.12 26.40 -1.32
C LYS A 252 -0.53 25.19 -2.06
N HIS A 253 -1.11 24.02 -1.84
CA HIS A 253 -0.58 22.74 -2.33
C HIS A 253 -1.32 22.21 -3.58
N ILE A 254 -2.19 23.02 -4.22
CA ILE A 254 -2.91 22.62 -5.43
C ILE A 254 -1.95 22.34 -6.60
N ASP A 255 -0.98 23.21 -6.81
CA ASP A 255 -0.01 23.05 -7.91
C ASP A 255 0.88 21.82 -7.68
N GLU A 256 1.29 21.58 -6.43
CA GLU A 256 2.04 20.39 -6.02
C GLU A 256 1.23 19.11 -6.27
N LEU A 257 -0.07 19.11 -5.90
CA LEU A 257 -0.96 17.98 -6.16
C LEU A 257 -1.14 17.73 -7.67
N ASN A 258 -1.39 18.78 -8.47
CA ASN A 258 -1.52 18.65 -9.92
C ASN A 258 -0.23 18.13 -10.58
N GLN A 259 0.93 18.61 -10.12
CA GLN A 259 2.23 18.14 -10.61
C GLN A 259 2.44 16.66 -10.28
N ALA A 260 2.12 16.23 -9.05
CA ALA A 260 2.23 14.83 -8.66
C ALA A 260 1.28 13.93 -9.46
N LEU A 261 0.04 14.38 -9.71
CA LEU A 261 -0.93 13.66 -10.54
C LEU A 261 -0.50 13.57 -12.01
N ALA A 262 0.25 14.54 -12.54
CA ALA A 262 0.73 14.50 -13.93
C ALA A 262 1.62 13.28 -14.21
N ALA A 263 2.41 12.81 -13.23
CA ALA A 263 3.18 11.58 -13.38
C ALA A 263 2.29 10.35 -13.62
N TYR A 264 1.14 10.28 -12.94
CA TYR A 264 0.16 9.19 -13.12
C TYR A 264 -0.62 9.32 -14.44
N GLU A 265 -0.86 10.54 -14.90
CA GLU A 265 -1.45 10.81 -16.22
C GLU A 265 -0.56 10.28 -17.35
N GLU A 266 0.76 10.40 -17.22
CA GLU A 266 1.73 9.89 -18.20
C GLU A 266 1.75 8.35 -18.24
N GLU A 267 1.79 7.71 -17.08
CA GLU A 267 1.87 6.25 -16.90
C GLU A 267 0.55 5.52 -17.20
N LEU A 268 -0.59 6.23 -17.16
CA LEU A 268 -1.88 5.66 -17.53
C LEU A 268 -1.99 5.56 -19.06
N HIS A 269 -1.99 4.31 -19.56
CA HIS A 269 -2.07 4.00 -21.00
C HIS A 269 -3.39 3.32 -21.42
N GLY A 270 -4.19 2.85 -20.47
CA GLY A 270 -5.47 2.17 -20.72
C GLY A 270 -6.66 2.85 -20.04
N THR A 271 -7.77 2.13 -19.92
CA THR A 271 -8.91 2.54 -19.08
C THR A 271 -8.52 2.52 -17.61
N PHE A 272 -7.72 1.53 -17.22
CA PHE A 272 -7.12 1.32 -15.91
C PHE A 272 -5.60 1.21 -16.05
N PHE A 273 -4.85 1.24 -14.95
CA PHE A 273 -3.41 0.96 -14.98
C PHE A 273 -3.10 -0.48 -15.45
N GLY A 274 -4.08 -1.39 -15.33
CA GLY A 274 -4.06 -2.74 -15.88
C GLY A 274 -4.54 -2.86 -17.34
N GLY A 275 -4.77 -1.73 -18.02
CA GLY A 275 -5.33 -1.71 -19.37
C GLY A 275 -6.86 -1.72 -19.34
N ALA A 276 -7.48 -2.88 -19.52
CA ALA A 276 -8.94 -3.00 -19.67
C ALA A 276 -9.69 -3.27 -18.35
N LYS A 277 -8.98 -3.69 -17.30
CA LYS A 277 -9.54 -4.01 -15.98
C LYS A 277 -8.68 -3.36 -14.88
N PRO A 278 -9.28 -3.00 -13.74
CA PRO A 278 -8.50 -2.56 -12.59
C PRO A 278 -7.60 -3.69 -12.08
N VAL A 279 -6.41 -3.31 -11.64
CA VAL A 279 -5.38 -4.16 -11.04
C VAL A 279 -5.00 -3.60 -9.68
N MET A 280 -4.03 -4.22 -8.98
CA MET A 280 -3.70 -3.84 -7.61
C MET A 280 -3.43 -2.34 -7.46
N VAL A 281 -2.61 -1.73 -8.32
CA VAL A 281 -2.27 -0.30 -8.20
C VAL A 281 -3.49 0.61 -8.30
N ASP A 282 -4.50 0.29 -9.13
CA ASP A 282 -5.74 1.07 -9.22
C ASP A 282 -6.43 1.11 -7.84
N TYR A 283 -6.58 -0.05 -7.18
CA TYR A 283 -7.17 -0.16 -5.85
C TYR A 283 -6.29 0.45 -4.74
N MET A 284 -4.97 0.46 -4.91
CA MET A 284 -4.06 1.04 -3.92
C MET A 284 -4.06 2.57 -3.92
N ILE A 285 -4.43 3.23 -5.02
CA ILE A 285 -4.45 4.70 -5.11
C ILE A 285 -5.88 5.27 -5.09
N TRP A 286 -6.89 4.48 -5.50
CA TRP A 286 -8.29 4.89 -5.53
C TRP A 286 -8.81 5.61 -4.27
N PRO A 287 -8.48 5.18 -3.03
CA PRO A 287 -9.05 5.79 -1.83
C PRO A 287 -8.84 7.31 -1.72
N TRP A 288 -7.73 7.83 -2.24
CA TRP A 288 -7.46 9.28 -2.25
C TRP A 288 -8.19 9.98 -3.39
N PHE A 289 -8.30 9.33 -4.55
CA PHE A 289 -9.09 9.84 -5.66
C PHE A 289 -10.57 9.96 -5.30
N GLU A 290 -11.14 8.96 -4.62
CA GLU A 290 -12.52 8.95 -4.12
C GLU A 290 -12.82 10.17 -3.23
N LEU A 291 -11.81 10.70 -2.52
CA LEU A 291 -11.92 11.88 -1.67
C LEU A 291 -11.57 13.21 -2.37
N LEU A 292 -11.03 13.21 -3.58
CA LEU A 292 -10.72 14.46 -4.30
C LEU A 292 -11.91 15.42 -4.45
N PRO A 293 -13.17 14.96 -4.66
CA PRO A 293 -14.32 15.87 -4.71
C PRO A 293 -14.48 16.71 -3.44
N ALA A 294 -14.03 16.22 -2.28
CA ALA A 294 -14.07 16.99 -1.03
C ALA A 294 -13.18 18.23 -1.08
N LEU A 295 -12.09 18.22 -1.85
CA LEU A 295 -11.15 19.34 -2.01
C LEU A 295 -11.71 20.51 -2.83
N LYS A 296 -12.94 20.39 -3.36
CA LYS A 296 -13.64 21.51 -4.00
C LYS A 296 -13.82 22.71 -3.06
N ASN A 297 -13.91 22.46 -1.76
CA ASN A 297 -13.97 23.50 -0.72
C ASN A 297 -12.74 24.42 -0.71
N VAL A 298 -11.57 23.90 -1.07
CA VAL A 298 -10.31 24.64 -1.21
C VAL A 298 -9.99 24.94 -2.68
N GLY A 299 -10.96 24.76 -3.59
CA GLY A 299 -10.83 25.15 -5.00
C GLY A 299 -10.14 24.13 -5.91
N PHE A 300 -9.79 22.94 -5.41
CA PHE A 300 -9.28 21.87 -6.27
C PHE A 300 -10.42 21.17 -7.03
N VAL A 301 -10.23 20.99 -8.34
CA VAL A 301 -11.09 20.16 -9.19
C VAL A 301 -10.19 19.35 -10.12
N LEU A 302 -10.34 18.03 -10.12
CA LEU A 302 -9.56 17.15 -10.99
C LEU A 302 -9.76 17.56 -12.46
N ASN A 303 -8.65 17.74 -13.18
CA ASN A 303 -8.63 18.11 -14.60
C ASN A 303 -9.33 19.44 -14.93
N ALA A 304 -9.32 20.41 -14.00
CA ALA A 304 -9.92 21.73 -14.24
C ALA A 304 -9.32 22.49 -15.43
N ASP A 305 -8.02 22.30 -15.69
CA ASP A 305 -7.27 22.96 -16.78
C ASP A 305 -7.16 22.09 -18.04
N GLY A 306 -7.77 20.90 -18.06
CA GLY A 306 -7.74 19.97 -19.17
C GLY A 306 -6.44 19.17 -19.34
N LYS A 307 -5.49 19.24 -18.39
CA LYS A 307 -4.19 18.56 -18.50
C LYS A 307 -4.16 17.11 -17.97
N LEU A 308 -5.18 16.68 -17.24
CA LEU A 308 -5.30 15.33 -16.66
C LEU A 308 -6.50 14.54 -17.24
N PRO A 309 -6.70 14.49 -18.58
CA PRO A 309 -7.89 13.90 -19.18
C PRO A 309 -7.97 12.37 -18.99
N LYS A 310 -6.84 11.64 -18.99
CA LYS A 310 -6.87 10.18 -18.80
C LYS A 310 -7.24 9.85 -17.36
N LEU A 311 -6.67 10.55 -16.37
CA LEU A 311 -7.04 10.38 -14.96
C LEU A 311 -8.50 10.75 -14.70
N ALA A 312 -9.02 11.79 -15.36
CA ALA A 312 -10.44 12.12 -15.26
C ALA A 312 -11.33 10.99 -15.83
N ALA A 313 -10.94 10.38 -16.95
CA ALA A 313 -11.66 9.24 -17.53
C ALA A 313 -11.54 7.98 -16.67
N TRP A 314 -10.34 7.68 -16.15
CA TRP A 314 -10.06 6.60 -15.21
C TRP A 314 -10.89 6.75 -13.93
N PHE A 315 -11.00 7.96 -13.40
CA PHE A 315 -11.83 8.22 -12.23
C PHE A 315 -13.29 7.82 -12.45
N GLN A 316 -13.85 8.14 -13.62
CA GLN A 316 -15.20 7.71 -13.99
C GLN A 316 -15.32 6.20 -14.18
N ALA A 317 -14.28 5.56 -14.75
CA ALA A 317 -14.24 4.11 -14.91
C ALA A 317 -14.19 3.38 -13.55
N MET A 318 -13.39 3.89 -12.62
CA MET A 318 -13.30 3.36 -11.25
C MET A 318 -14.58 3.56 -10.46
N LEU A 319 -15.31 4.68 -10.62
CA LEU A 319 -16.65 4.83 -10.03
C LEU A 319 -17.64 3.76 -10.50
N ALA A 320 -17.46 3.21 -11.71
CA ALA A 320 -18.29 2.16 -12.28
C ALA A 320 -17.80 0.74 -11.93
N ASP A 321 -16.64 0.60 -11.27
CA ASP A 321 -16.12 -0.70 -10.84
C ASP A 321 -16.97 -1.32 -9.73
N GLU A 322 -17.14 -2.65 -9.80
CA GLU A 322 -18.00 -3.38 -8.86
C GLU A 322 -17.44 -3.38 -7.43
N ALA A 323 -16.11 -3.51 -7.26
CA ALA A 323 -15.49 -3.51 -5.94
C ALA A 323 -15.55 -2.12 -5.31
N VAL A 324 -15.35 -1.05 -6.10
CA VAL A 324 -15.55 0.33 -5.67
C VAL A 324 -17.01 0.55 -5.22
N ALA A 325 -17.98 0.16 -6.05
CA ALA A 325 -19.39 0.33 -5.74
C ALA A 325 -19.84 -0.40 -4.47
N LYS A 326 -19.43 -1.67 -4.30
CA LYS A 326 -19.77 -2.49 -3.12
C LYS A 326 -19.26 -1.91 -1.81
N THR A 327 -18.16 -1.18 -1.87
CA THR A 327 -17.52 -0.68 -0.68
C THR A 327 -17.90 0.79 -0.40
N LYS A 328 -18.40 1.54 -1.40
CA LYS A 328 -18.65 2.99 -1.36
C LYS A 328 -19.35 3.47 -0.07
N VAL A 329 -18.79 4.50 0.54
CA VAL A 329 -19.46 5.30 1.58
C VAL A 329 -20.31 6.36 0.88
N SER A 330 -21.54 6.59 1.34
CA SER A 330 -22.43 7.56 0.69
C SER A 330 -21.85 8.97 0.72
N ASP A 331 -22.10 9.74 -0.34
CA ASP A 331 -21.59 11.10 -0.47
C ASP A 331 -22.07 12.00 0.68
N GLU A 332 -23.28 11.75 1.22
CA GLU A 332 -23.82 12.43 2.40
C GLU A 332 -22.95 12.18 3.65
N ILE A 333 -22.57 10.93 3.90
CA ILE A 333 -21.78 10.54 5.07
C ILE A 333 -20.33 11.06 4.95
N ILE A 334 -19.75 11.02 3.74
CA ILE A 334 -18.47 11.66 3.46
C ILE A 334 -18.55 13.17 3.70
N GLN A 335 -19.61 13.84 3.25
CA GLN A 335 -19.76 15.28 3.46
C GLN A 335 -19.87 15.64 4.95
N LYS A 336 -20.66 14.89 5.73
CA LYS A 336 -20.72 15.06 7.19
C LYS A 336 -19.34 14.86 7.84
N TYR A 337 -18.57 13.88 7.37
CA TYR A 337 -17.21 13.62 7.86
C TYR A 337 -16.26 14.78 7.57
N VAL A 338 -16.26 15.26 6.34
CA VAL A 338 -15.45 16.43 5.93
C VAL A 338 -15.84 17.67 6.74
N ASN A 339 -17.14 17.90 6.98
CA ASN A 339 -17.58 19.03 7.80
C ASN A 339 -17.06 18.93 9.24
N SER A 340 -17.08 17.74 9.83
CA SER A 340 -16.57 17.53 11.21
C SER A 340 -15.08 17.91 11.32
N ILE A 341 -14.28 17.54 10.32
CA ILE A 341 -12.86 17.93 10.24
C ILE A 341 -12.72 19.46 10.18
N GLN A 342 -13.55 20.13 9.36
CA GLN A 342 -13.51 21.59 9.23
C GLN A 342 -13.88 22.33 10.51
N GLU A 343 -14.81 21.76 11.29
CA GLU A 343 -15.24 22.24 12.62
C GLU A 343 -14.17 22.02 13.70
N GLY A 344 -13.11 21.26 13.40
CA GLY A 344 -11.99 21.00 14.29
C GLY A 344 -12.17 19.79 15.19
N HIS A 345 -13.18 18.95 14.93
CA HIS A 345 -13.39 17.68 15.61
C HIS A 345 -13.64 16.56 14.59
N THR A 346 -12.65 15.69 14.36
CA THR A 346 -12.84 14.56 13.45
C THR A 346 -13.83 13.56 14.06
N ASN A 347 -15.03 13.39 13.49
CA ASN A 347 -16.02 12.43 13.99
C ASN A 347 -16.04 11.16 13.12
N TYR A 348 -15.62 10.02 13.69
CA TYR A 348 -15.60 8.73 12.98
C TYR A 348 -16.93 7.95 13.05
N ASP A 349 -17.86 8.35 13.93
CA ASP A 349 -19.12 7.63 14.22
C ASP A 349 -20.34 8.33 13.62
N ILE A 350 -20.19 8.86 12.41
CA ILE A 350 -21.26 9.61 11.75
C ILE A 350 -22.37 8.66 11.27
N GLU A 351 -23.62 8.98 11.62
CA GLU A 351 -24.83 8.26 11.21
C GLU A 351 -25.51 8.83 9.97
#